data_AF-A0A6G2KA49-F1
#
_entry.id   AF-A0A6G2KA49-F1
#
_cell.length_a   1.000
_cell.length_b   1.000
_cell.length_c   1.000
_cell.angle_alpha   90.00
_cell.angle_beta   90.00
_cell.angle_gamma   90.00
#
_symmetry.space_group_name_H-M   'P 1'
#
loop_
_entity.id
_entity.type
_entity.pdbx_description
1 polymer ?
#
loop_
_entity_poly.entity_id
_entity_poly.type
_entity_poly.pdbx_seq_one_letter_code
_entity_poly.pdbx_strand_id
1 'polypeptide(L)'
;MQKHGIRNVLTTTIAPTGTISMIAGCSSGIEPVFSLAYTKTVLVGTFHYGCPVLSLKHPDIVQQVAANGGVMIPDIIPDADVYCTARQIHWTDHVFAQAAWQRWVGNSISKTINMAANCTIQDVRDAYVLAHSLGCRGITVYRDTSRDVQVLENSNVQYDPVPSDVVGRYLA
;
A
#
# COMPACT_ATOMS: atom_id res chain seq x y z
N MET A 1 -27.35 -13.58 -17.35
CA MET A 1 -27.00 -15.01 -17.47
C MET A 1 -28.13 -15.88 -17.99
N GLN A 2 -29.27 -15.98 -17.31
CA GLN A 2 -30.25 -17.05 -17.60
C GLN A 2 -30.87 -17.03 -19.02
N LYS A 3 -31.02 -15.86 -19.65
CA LYS A 3 -31.66 -15.76 -20.99
C LYS A 3 -30.68 -15.86 -22.17
N HIS A 4 -29.47 -15.31 -22.02
CA HIS A 4 -28.50 -15.15 -23.13
C HIS A 4 -27.08 -15.61 -22.77
N GLY A 5 -26.86 -16.15 -21.57
CA GLY A 5 -25.55 -16.58 -21.08
C GLY A 5 -24.63 -15.43 -20.64
N ILE A 6 -23.36 -15.78 -20.46
CA ILE A 6 -22.19 -14.88 -20.34
C ILE A 6 -21.09 -15.43 -21.24
N ARG A 7 -20.24 -14.55 -21.79
CA ARG A 7 -19.13 -14.98 -22.66
C ARG A 7 -17.92 -15.46 -21.87
N ASN A 8 -17.62 -14.81 -20.75
CA ASN A 8 -16.41 -15.02 -19.95
C ASN A 8 -16.80 -15.37 -18.52
N VAL A 9 -16.24 -16.46 -17.99
CA VAL A 9 -16.54 -16.95 -16.62
C VAL A 9 -16.10 -15.97 -15.54
N LEU A 10 -14.92 -15.35 -15.71
CA LEU A 10 -14.36 -14.34 -14.82
C LEU A 10 -13.83 -13.17 -15.66
N THR A 11 -14.12 -11.93 -15.25
CA THR A 11 -13.80 -10.72 -16.03
C THR A 11 -13.00 -9.68 -15.28
N THR A 12 -12.86 -9.81 -13.96
CA THR A 12 -12.19 -8.82 -13.11
C THR A 12 -11.00 -9.43 -12.39
N THR A 13 -9.90 -8.68 -12.34
CA THR A 13 -8.67 -8.98 -11.60
C THR A 13 -8.01 -7.66 -11.24
N ILE A 14 -7.19 -7.65 -10.19
CA ILE A 14 -6.32 -6.51 -9.87
C ILE A 14 -4.88 -7.02 -9.93
N ALA A 15 -4.21 -6.75 -11.04
CA ALA A 15 -2.84 -7.15 -11.29
C ALA A 15 -1.83 -6.10 -10.77
N PRO A 16 -0.54 -6.46 -10.59
CA PRO A 16 0.49 -5.46 -10.40
C PRO A 16 0.56 -4.55 -11.62
N THR A 17 0.55 -3.24 -11.39
CA THR A 17 0.56 -2.24 -12.46
C THR A 17 1.82 -1.37 -12.45
N GLY A 18 2.93 -1.86 -11.89
CA GLY A 18 4.16 -1.06 -11.69
C GLY A 18 4.60 -0.25 -12.92
N THR A 19 4.76 -0.88 -14.08
CA THR A 19 5.17 -0.18 -15.31
C THR A 19 4.07 0.73 -15.87
N ILE A 20 2.84 0.23 -15.97
CA ILE A 20 1.74 0.98 -16.62
C ILE A 20 1.22 2.14 -15.76
N SER A 21 1.32 2.04 -14.44
CA SER A 21 0.98 3.13 -13.50
C SER A 21 1.99 4.28 -13.58
N MET A 22 3.28 3.98 -13.79
CA MET A 22 4.29 5.01 -14.10
C MET A 22 3.98 5.72 -15.42
N ILE A 23 3.58 4.99 -16.47
CA ILE A 23 3.17 5.60 -17.75
C ILE A 23 1.93 6.47 -17.55
N ALA A 24 0.97 6.01 -16.76
CA ALA A 24 -0.27 6.73 -16.48
C ALA A 24 -0.13 7.87 -15.45
N GLY A 25 1.03 7.99 -14.78
CA GLY A 25 1.25 8.98 -13.72
C GLY A 25 0.35 8.81 -12.50
N CYS A 26 0.01 7.56 -12.13
CA CYS A 26 -0.89 7.26 -11.01
C CYS A 26 -0.32 6.18 -10.06
N SER A 27 -1.03 5.89 -8.96
CA SER A 27 -0.66 4.81 -8.04
C SER A 27 -0.85 3.42 -8.68
N SER A 28 -0.14 2.43 -8.15
CA SER A 28 -0.18 1.07 -8.69
C SER A 28 -1.36 0.25 -8.15
N GLY A 29 -2.44 0.14 -8.93
CA GLY A 29 -3.56 -0.74 -8.60
C GLY A 29 -4.31 -0.26 -7.36
N ILE A 30 -4.45 -1.12 -6.35
CA ILE A 30 -5.06 -0.78 -5.05
C ILE A 30 -4.02 -0.56 -3.95
N GLU A 31 -2.74 -0.46 -4.30
CA GLU A 31 -1.69 -0.23 -3.33
C GLU A 31 -1.74 1.22 -2.82
N PRO A 32 -1.58 1.44 -1.50
CA PRO A 32 -1.24 2.76 -1.00
C PRO A 32 0.16 3.14 -1.51
N VAL A 33 0.40 4.45 -1.63
CA VAL A 33 1.71 4.95 -2.03
C VAL A 33 2.78 4.52 -1.02
N PHE A 34 3.84 3.88 -1.50
CA PHE A 34 4.91 3.42 -0.62
C PHE A 34 5.75 4.60 -0.09
N SER A 35 5.93 5.62 -0.94
CA SER A 35 6.65 6.85 -0.63
C SER A 35 6.04 8.00 -1.42
N LEU A 36 5.80 9.12 -0.76
CA LEU A 36 5.31 10.37 -1.34
C LEU A 36 6.39 11.11 -2.13
N ALA A 37 7.66 10.80 -1.90
CA ALA A 37 8.78 11.38 -2.62
C ALA A 37 9.94 10.36 -2.63
N TYR A 38 10.28 9.85 -3.80
CA TYR A 38 11.34 8.86 -3.96
C TYR A 38 12.20 9.16 -5.18
N THR A 39 13.44 8.71 -5.10
CA THR A 39 14.42 8.87 -6.16
C THR A 39 14.66 7.51 -6.81
N LYS A 40 14.59 7.44 -8.13
CA LYS A 40 14.88 6.23 -8.88
C LYS A 40 16.10 6.45 -9.76
N THR A 41 17.14 5.70 -9.48
CA THR A 41 18.35 5.66 -10.32
C THR A 41 18.16 4.61 -11.40
N VAL A 42 18.23 5.03 -12.66
CA VAL A 42 18.25 4.15 -13.84
C VAL A 42 19.54 4.38 -14.62
N LEU A 43 19.82 3.52 -15.59
CA LEU A 43 21.08 3.54 -16.35
C LEU A 43 21.37 4.89 -17.04
N VAL A 44 20.31 5.65 -17.38
CA VAL A 44 20.37 6.97 -18.03
C VAL A 44 20.36 8.15 -17.06
N GLY A 45 20.30 7.92 -15.75
CA GLY A 45 20.35 8.98 -14.74
C GLY A 45 19.41 8.77 -13.56
N THR A 46 19.37 9.78 -12.69
CA THR A 46 18.58 9.79 -11.47
C THR A 46 17.33 10.64 -11.66
N PHE A 47 16.15 10.06 -11.41
CA PHE A 47 14.85 10.72 -11.56
C PHE A 47 14.19 10.85 -10.19
N HIS A 48 13.67 12.05 -9.89
CA HIS A 48 12.91 12.31 -8.67
C HIS A 48 11.42 12.24 -8.97
N TYR A 49 10.72 11.39 -8.23
CA TYR A 49 9.28 11.21 -8.31
C TYR A 49 8.64 11.68 -7.01
N GLY A 50 7.53 12.41 -7.12
CA GLY A 50 6.75 12.86 -5.98
C GLY A 50 5.26 12.61 -6.22
N CYS A 51 4.50 12.53 -5.13
CA CYS A 51 3.05 12.50 -5.19
C CYS A 51 2.57 13.81 -5.85
N PRO A 52 1.90 13.75 -7.03
CA PRO A 52 1.49 14.96 -7.74
C PRO A 52 0.51 15.79 -6.91
N VAL A 53 -0.40 15.13 -6.18
CA VAL A 53 -1.41 15.80 -5.35
C VAL A 53 -0.77 16.58 -4.21
N LEU A 54 0.24 15.99 -3.55
CA LEU A 54 0.99 16.68 -2.50
C LEU A 54 1.75 17.88 -3.07
N SER A 55 2.46 17.66 -4.18
CA SER A 55 3.29 18.70 -4.81
C SER A 55 2.46 19.89 -5.30
N LEU A 56 1.22 19.65 -5.73
CA LEU A 56 0.29 20.70 -6.17
C LEU A 56 -0.33 21.47 -5.00
N LYS A 57 -0.70 20.79 -3.91
CA LYS A 57 -1.39 21.43 -2.78
C LYS A 57 -0.45 22.05 -1.74
N HIS A 58 0.69 21.40 -1.48
CA HIS A 58 1.62 21.77 -0.43
C HIS A 58 3.08 21.71 -0.94
N PRO A 59 3.46 22.55 -1.91
CA PRO A 59 4.82 22.55 -2.46
C PRO A 59 5.91 22.79 -1.39
N ASP A 60 5.59 23.56 -0.36
CA ASP A 60 6.54 23.99 0.69
C ASP A 60 7.02 22.84 1.59
N ILE A 61 6.27 21.75 1.68
CA ILE A 61 6.61 20.59 2.53
C ILE A 61 7.21 19.42 1.76
N VAL A 62 7.23 19.46 0.42
CA VAL A 62 7.70 18.34 -0.42
C VAL A 62 9.14 17.95 -0.07
N GLN A 63 10.03 18.93 0.12
CA GLN A 63 11.41 18.66 0.52
C GLN A 63 11.52 18.09 1.93
N GLN A 64 10.68 18.53 2.87
CA GLN A 64 10.67 18.01 4.24
C GLN A 64 10.18 16.56 4.27
N VAL A 65 9.13 16.24 3.50
CA VAL A 65 8.64 14.88 3.33
C VAL A 65 9.69 13.99 2.66
N ALA A 66 10.37 14.47 1.62
CA ALA A 66 11.46 13.74 0.98
C ALA A 66 12.62 13.46 1.95
N ALA A 67 12.99 14.44 2.79
CA ALA A 67 14.00 14.27 3.83
C ALA A 67 13.54 13.29 4.93
N ASN A 68 12.23 13.20 5.19
CA ASN A 68 11.61 12.24 6.13
C ASN A 68 11.27 10.89 5.47
N GLY A 69 12.12 10.37 4.59
CA GLY A 69 11.88 9.05 4.01
C GLY A 69 10.87 9.01 2.86
N GLY A 70 10.36 10.17 2.45
CA GLY A 70 9.16 10.27 1.63
C GLY A 70 7.89 9.84 2.37
N VAL A 71 7.90 9.87 3.71
CA VAL A 71 6.75 9.56 4.56
C VAL A 71 6.18 10.86 5.14
N MET A 72 4.85 10.97 5.20
CA MET A 72 4.21 12.18 5.70
C MET A 72 4.54 12.40 7.19
N ILE A 73 4.93 13.62 7.53
CA ILE A 73 5.17 14.04 8.90
C ILE A 73 3.81 14.34 9.55
N PRO A 74 3.48 13.74 10.72
CA PRO A 74 2.23 14.06 11.43
C PRO A 74 2.12 15.55 11.74
N ASP A 75 0.90 16.09 11.67
CA ASP A 75 0.54 17.47 12.05
C ASP A 75 1.26 18.61 11.29
N ILE A 76 2.08 18.31 10.27
CA ILE A 76 2.76 19.34 9.47
C ILE A 76 1.78 20.19 8.65
N ILE A 77 0.65 19.60 8.27
CA ILE A 77 -0.49 20.23 7.59
C ILE A 77 -1.80 19.67 8.16
N PRO A 78 -2.92 20.41 8.12
CA PRO A 78 -4.19 19.97 8.71
C PRO A 78 -4.75 18.65 8.16
N ASP A 79 -4.43 18.29 6.93
CA ASP A 79 -4.89 17.07 6.24
C ASP A 79 -3.76 16.04 6.01
N ALA A 80 -2.72 16.05 6.86
CA ALA A 80 -1.56 15.16 6.75
C ALA A 80 -1.95 13.67 6.66
N ASP A 81 -2.98 13.25 7.40
CA ASP A 81 -3.46 11.87 7.44
C ASP A 81 -3.89 11.32 6.07
N VAL A 82 -4.37 12.19 5.17
CA VAL A 82 -4.79 11.82 3.80
C VAL A 82 -3.59 11.31 2.98
N TYR A 83 -2.38 11.73 3.34
CA TYR A 83 -1.15 11.38 2.65
C TYR A 83 -0.41 10.21 3.31
N CYS A 84 -1.09 9.40 4.14
CA CYS A 84 -0.48 8.22 4.74
C CYS A 84 0.15 7.29 3.69
N THR A 85 1.35 6.81 4.00
CA THR A 85 2.06 5.86 3.16
C THR A 85 1.80 4.42 3.58
N ALA A 86 2.19 3.46 2.75
CA ALA A 86 2.07 2.04 3.06
C ALA A 86 2.71 1.62 4.40
N ARG A 87 3.75 2.34 4.87
CA ARG A 87 4.44 2.06 6.14
C ARG A 87 3.71 2.60 7.37
N GLN A 88 2.78 3.54 7.18
CA GLN A 88 1.98 4.17 8.23
C GLN A 88 0.61 3.50 8.40
N ILE A 89 0.31 2.47 7.61
CA ILE A 89 -0.96 1.74 7.64
C ILE A 89 -0.72 0.40 8.35
N HIS A 90 -1.56 0.08 9.34
CA HIS A 90 -1.42 -1.19 10.06
C HIS A 90 -1.76 -2.38 9.15
N TRP A 91 -1.11 -3.52 9.39
CA TRP A 91 -1.23 -4.68 8.50
C TRP A 91 -2.67 -5.21 8.41
N THR A 92 -3.46 -5.08 9.47
CA THR A 92 -4.87 -5.47 9.45
C THR A 92 -5.67 -4.61 8.47
N ASP A 93 -5.41 -3.30 8.41
CA ASP A 93 -6.09 -2.39 7.51
C ASP A 93 -5.76 -2.70 6.04
N HIS A 94 -4.52 -3.10 5.76
CA HIS A 94 -4.17 -3.63 4.43
C HIS A 94 -4.99 -4.89 4.07
N VAL A 95 -5.18 -5.82 5.01
CA VAL A 95 -5.97 -7.04 4.78
C VAL A 95 -7.44 -6.69 4.54
N PHE A 96 -8.00 -5.77 5.33
CA PHE A 96 -9.38 -5.31 5.15
C PHE A 96 -9.60 -4.60 3.82
N ALA A 97 -8.64 -3.76 3.39
CA ALA A 97 -8.68 -3.12 2.09
C ALA A 97 -8.71 -4.17 0.96
N GLN A 98 -7.88 -5.22 1.06
CA GLN A 98 -7.90 -6.31 0.08
C GLN A 98 -9.24 -7.06 0.09
N ALA A 99 -9.77 -7.38 1.27
CA ALA A 99 -11.03 -8.10 1.44
C ALA A 99 -12.22 -7.30 0.87
N ALA A 100 -12.24 -5.98 1.05
CA ALA A 100 -13.27 -5.10 0.51
C ALA A 100 -13.34 -5.20 -1.02
N TRP A 101 -12.19 -5.20 -1.70
CA TRP A 101 -12.12 -5.38 -3.15
C TRP A 101 -12.44 -6.82 -3.58
N GLN A 102 -11.97 -7.83 -2.83
CA GLN A 102 -12.13 -9.24 -3.21
C GLN A 102 -13.59 -9.66 -3.39
N ARG A 103 -14.53 -9.02 -2.66
CA ARG A 103 -15.99 -9.23 -2.79
C ARG A 103 -16.51 -9.01 -4.22
N TRP A 104 -15.85 -8.15 -4.99
CA TRP A 104 -16.27 -7.74 -6.33
C TRP A 104 -15.33 -8.21 -7.44
N VAL A 105 -14.24 -8.89 -7.07
CA VAL A 105 -13.22 -9.39 -8.00
C VAL A 105 -13.41 -10.89 -8.22
N GLY A 106 -13.65 -11.25 -9.47
CA GLY A 106 -13.91 -12.62 -9.91
C GLY A 106 -12.67 -13.50 -9.91
N ASN A 107 -11.48 -12.94 -10.18
CA ASN A 107 -10.19 -13.62 -10.02
C ASN A 107 -9.55 -13.26 -8.66
N SER A 108 -8.22 -13.25 -8.59
CA SER A 108 -7.45 -12.84 -7.41
C SER A 108 -6.96 -11.39 -7.51
N ILE A 109 -6.42 -10.89 -6.41
CA ILE A 109 -5.89 -9.54 -6.27
C ILE A 109 -4.42 -9.65 -5.91
N SER A 110 -3.58 -8.89 -6.61
CA SER A 110 -2.20 -8.63 -6.18
C SER A 110 -2.22 -7.43 -5.23
N LYS A 111 -2.02 -7.72 -3.95
CA LYS A 111 -1.89 -6.72 -2.88
C LYS A 111 -0.79 -7.16 -1.91
N THR A 112 0.13 -6.26 -1.59
CA THR A 112 1.14 -6.46 -0.55
C THR A 112 0.63 -5.96 0.79
N ILE A 113 0.67 -6.82 1.81
CA ILE A 113 0.44 -6.47 3.21
C ILE A 113 1.78 -6.04 3.78
N ASN A 114 2.02 -4.73 3.84
CA ASN A 114 3.23 -4.19 4.44
C ASN A 114 3.11 -4.31 5.96
N MET A 115 4.18 -4.79 6.60
CA MET A 115 4.25 -4.98 8.04
C MET A 115 5.48 -4.26 8.58
N ALA A 116 5.36 -3.67 9.77
CA ALA A 116 6.48 -3.02 10.43
C ALA A 116 7.57 -4.04 10.82
N ALA A 117 8.80 -3.55 11.01
CA ALA A 117 9.96 -4.41 11.29
C ALA A 117 9.80 -5.21 12.60
N ASN A 118 9.09 -4.65 13.59
CA ASN A 118 8.77 -5.27 14.87
C ASN A 118 7.61 -6.29 14.83
N CYS A 119 6.89 -6.43 13.70
CA CYS A 119 5.86 -7.46 13.59
C CYS A 119 6.43 -8.86 13.80
N THR A 120 5.75 -9.62 14.65
CA THR A 120 6.15 -10.97 15.09
C THR A 120 5.73 -12.04 14.08
N ILE A 121 6.22 -13.26 14.29
CA ILE A 121 5.75 -14.44 13.55
C ILE A 121 4.24 -14.66 13.78
N GLN A 122 3.75 -14.34 14.98
CA GLN A 122 2.34 -14.45 15.31
C GLN A 122 1.50 -13.46 14.50
N ASP A 123 1.96 -12.20 14.36
CA ASP A 123 1.27 -11.21 13.52
C ASP A 123 1.18 -11.65 12.05
N VAL A 124 2.26 -12.24 11.50
CA VAL A 124 2.26 -12.77 10.13
C VAL A 124 1.26 -13.93 9.99
N ARG A 125 1.22 -14.83 10.98
CA ARG A 125 0.24 -15.92 11.03
C ARG A 125 -1.18 -15.37 11.07
N ASP A 126 -1.43 -14.38 11.91
CA ASP A 126 -2.76 -13.79 12.09
C ASP A 126 -3.21 -13.02 10.84
N ALA A 127 -2.30 -12.41 10.10
CA ALA A 127 -2.58 -11.85 8.78
C ALA A 127 -3.11 -12.90 7.80
N TYR A 128 -2.51 -14.10 7.77
CA TYR A 128 -3.00 -15.21 6.94
C TYR A 128 -4.37 -15.71 7.38
N VAL A 129 -4.57 -15.91 8.69
CA VAL A 129 -5.84 -16.38 9.25
C VAL A 129 -6.96 -15.36 9.00
N LEU A 130 -6.69 -14.08 9.21
CA LEU A 130 -7.63 -12.99 8.98
C LEU A 130 -8.00 -12.85 7.50
N ALA A 131 -7.03 -12.90 6.59
CA ALA A 131 -7.31 -12.84 5.16
C ALA A 131 -8.20 -14.02 4.72
N HIS A 132 -7.91 -15.22 5.21
CA HIS A 132 -8.73 -16.39 4.94
C HIS A 132 -10.16 -16.23 5.48
N SER A 133 -10.32 -15.77 6.74
CA SER A 133 -11.65 -15.58 7.34
C SER A 133 -12.49 -14.51 6.64
N LEU A 134 -11.85 -13.50 6.05
CA LEU A 134 -12.48 -12.44 5.26
C LEU A 134 -12.75 -12.84 3.79
N GLY A 135 -12.38 -14.06 3.37
CA GLY A 135 -12.63 -14.56 2.02
C GLY A 135 -11.63 -14.09 0.97
N CYS A 136 -10.45 -13.62 1.38
CA CYS A 136 -9.35 -13.34 0.45
C CYS A 136 -8.87 -14.64 -0.22
N ARG A 137 -8.69 -14.62 -1.55
CA ARG A 137 -8.26 -15.81 -2.31
C ARG A 137 -6.75 -16.07 -2.26
N GLY A 138 -6.00 -15.12 -1.72
CA GLY A 138 -4.55 -15.13 -1.60
C GLY A 138 -4.10 -13.91 -0.81
N ILE A 139 -2.83 -13.87 -0.45
CA ILE A 139 -2.25 -12.79 0.34
C ILE A 139 -0.73 -12.80 0.11
N THR A 140 -0.11 -11.63 0.12
CA THR A 140 1.34 -11.48 0.02
C THR A 140 1.80 -10.55 1.14
N VAL A 141 2.69 -11.02 2.01
CA VAL A 141 3.22 -10.24 3.12
C VAL A 141 4.61 -9.73 2.77
N TYR A 142 4.88 -8.48 3.11
CA TYR A 142 6.23 -7.92 3.14
C TYR A 142 6.46 -7.27 4.50
N ARG A 143 7.33 -7.87 5.31
CA ARG A 143 7.77 -7.28 6.58
C ARG A 143 8.98 -6.40 6.33
N ASP A 144 8.96 -5.18 6.84
CA ASP A 144 10.10 -4.27 6.75
C ASP A 144 11.36 -4.95 7.31
N THR A 145 12.52 -4.64 6.73
CA THR A 145 13.83 -5.24 7.03
C THR A 145 13.92 -6.77 6.88
N SER A 146 12.98 -7.43 6.20
CA SER A 146 13.04 -8.89 5.96
C SER A 146 13.95 -9.32 4.79
N ARG A 147 14.46 -8.36 4.01
CA ARG A 147 15.41 -8.58 2.91
C ARG A 147 16.57 -7.59 3.01
N ASP A 148 17.77 -8.03 2.62
CA ASP A 148 19.01 -7.26 2.77
C ASP A 148 19.10 -6.02 1.86
N VAL A 149 18.36 -6.01 0.75
CA VAL A 149 18.34 -4.90 -0.22
C VAL A 149 16.91 -4.41 -0.41
N GLN A 150 16.67 -3.14 -0.09
CA GLN A 150 15.42 -2.46 -0.40
C GLN A 150 15.60 -1.59 -1.65
N VAL A 151 14.70 -1.76 -2.63
CA VAL A 151 14.77 -1.02 -3.91
C VAL A 151 14.41 0.46 -3.74
N LEU A 152 13.69 0.77 -2.66
CA LEU A 152 13.29 2.13 -2.28
C LEU A 152 14.03 2.46 -0.98
N GLU A 153 15.27 2.90 -1.11
CA GLU A 153 15.97 3.55 0.01
C GLU A 153 15.22 4.84 0.35
N ASN A 154 14.89 5.05 1.63
CA ASN A 154 14.99 6.35 2.30
C ASN A 154 14.63 6.20 3.80
N SER A 155 15.63 6.44 4.66
CA SER A 155 15.58 6.64 6.12
C SER A 155 15.05 5.48 7.01
N ASN A 156 15.81 5.18 8.08
CA ASN A 156 15.52 4.19 9.14
C ASN A 156 14.35 4.60 10.06
N VAL A 157 13.39 5.40 9.59
CA VAL A 157 12.24 5.77 10.42
C VAL A 157 11.33 4.56 10.55
N GLN A 158 11.24 4.03 11.77
CA GLN A 158 10.33 2.95 12.12
C GLN A 158 8.98 3.56 12.54
N TYR A 159 7.92 3.09 11.89
CA TYR A 159 6.54 3.44 12.24
C TYR A 159 5.88 2.25 12.92
N ASP A 160 5.13 2.51 13.97
CA ASP A 160 4.35 1.50 14.71
C ASP A 160 2.86 1.81 14.56
N PRO A 161 2.28 1.54 13.37
CA PRO A 161 0.89 1.87 13.11
C PRO A 161 -0.03 1.00 13.97
N VAL A 162 -1.16 1.56 14.41
CA VAL A 162 -2.20 0.83 15.13
C VAL A 162 -3.38 0.53 14.21
N PRO A 163 -4.18 -0.53 14.47
CA PRO A 163 -5.39 -0.79 13.70
C PRO A 163 -6.32 0.43 13.69
N SER A 164 -6.92 0.74 12.54
CA SER A 164 -7.94 1.79 12.48
C SER A 164 -9.19 1.43 13.30
N ASP A 165 -9.99 2.44 13.66
CA ASP A 165 -11.28 2.25 14.36
C ASP A 165 -12.25 1.32 13.62
N VAL A 166 -12.14 1.24 12.29
CA VAL A 166 -12.96 0.34 11.48
C VAL A 166 -12.60 -1.12 11.78
N VAL A 167 -11.30 -1.41 11.82
CA VAL A 167 -10.80 -2.74 12.15
C VAL A 167 -10.99 -3.03 13.63
N GLY A 168 -10.71 -2.07 14.52
CA GLY A 168 -10.89 -2.22 15.96
C GLY A 168 -12.31 -2.66 16.33
N ARG A 169 -13.33 -2.10 15.66
CA ARG A 169 -14.74 -2.51 15.85
C ARG A 169 -15.07 -3.91 15.31
N TYR A 170 -14.30 -4.43 14.36
CA TYR A 170 -14.50 -5.78 13.85
C TYR A 170 -13.78 -6.83 14.71
N LEU A 171 -12.63 -6.46 15.29
CA LEU A 171 -11.83 -7.36 16.13
C LEU A 171 -12.33 -7.45 17.58
N ALA A 172 -13.14 -6.47 18.02
CA ALA A 172 -13.80 -6.46 19.34
C ALA A 172 -14.99 -7.43 19.38
#